data_AF-A0A8X6MP49-F1
#
_entry.id   AF-A0A8X6MP49-F1
#
_cell.length_a   1.000
_cell.length_b   1.000
_cell.length_c   1.000
_cell.angle_alpha   90.00
_cell.angle_beta   90.00
_cell.angle_gamma   90.00
#
_symmetry.space_group_name_H-M   'P 1'
#
loop_
_entity.id
_entity.type
_entity.pdbx_description
1 polymer ?
#
loop_
_entity_poly.entity_id
_entity_poly.type
_entity_poly.pdbx_seq_one_letter_code
_entity_poly.pdbx_strand_id
1 'polypeptide(L)'
;MHKLIFIAVLVVTIAKCHAEEEEECGPFKRICRKDQFCYRPTPNLDFDLGNCMNYMKKGSLCFDSLPCEPPLECKEQKSAFIRIKICVDPTESTVSPTFSTDITDEDITNAPEFRK
;
A
#
# COMPACT_ATOMS: atom_id res chain seq x y z
N MET A 1 35.37 -2.63 21.72
CA MET A 1 34.61 -1.37 21.88
C MET A 1 33.83 -0.98 20.61
N HIS A 2 34.41 -1.03 19.40
CA HIS A 2 33.70 -0.68 18.15
C HIS A 2 32.47 -1.54 17.78
N LYS A 3 32.48 -2.86 18.06
CA LYS A 3 31.35 -3.75 17.74
C LYS A 3 30.05 -3.41 18.50
N LEU A 4 30.17 -2.91 19.74
CA LEU A 4 29.01 -2.54 20.55
C LEU A 4 28.35 -1.25 20.04
N ILE A 5 29.15 -0.33 19.49
CA ILE A 5 28.66 0.92 18.88
C ILE A 5 27.84 0.62 17.63
N PHE A 6 28.33 -0.27 16.76
CA PHE A 6 27.58 -0.67 15.55
C PHE A 6 26.25 -1.36 15.89
N ILE A 7 26.21 -2.23 16.90
CA ILE A 7 24.97 -2.88 17.34
C ILE A 7 24.01 -1.84 17.91
N ALA A 8 24.48 -0.90 18.73
CA ALA A 8 23.65 0.15 19.29
C ALA A 8 23.04 1.05 18.21
N VAL A 9 23.81 1.43 17.18
CA VAL A 9 23.29 2.21 16.03
C VAL A 9 22.25 1.41 15.25
N LEU A 10 22.48 0.11 15.00
CA LEU A 10 21.55 -0.75 14.29
C LEU A 10 20.21 -0.90 15.05
N VAL A 11 20.27 -1.09 16.37
CA VAL A 11 19.08 -1.19 17.23
C VAL A 11 18.33 0.14 17.28
N VAL A 12 19.02 1.29 17.32
CA VAL A 12 18.39 2.62 17.29
C VAL A 12 17.73 2.90 15.94
N THR A 13 18.32 2.48 14.81
CA THR A 13 17.69 2.63 13.49
C THR A 13 16.47 1.72 13.30
N ILE A 14 16.50 0.51 13.87
CA ILE A 14 15.37 -0.43 13.81
C ILE A 14 14.24 0.04 14.75
N ALA A 15 14.56 0.51 15.95
CA ALA A 15 13.57 1.01 16.91
C ALA A 15 12.85 2.28 16.41
N LYS A 16 13.51 3.09 15.57
CA LYS A 16 12.89 4.29 14.98
C LYS A 16 11.86 3.97 13.88
N CYS A 17 11.83 2.73 13.37
CA CYS A 17 10.86 2.29 12.37
C CYS A 17 9.56 1.73 12.96
N HIS A 18 9.43 1.64 14.29
CA HIS A 18 8.29 1.01 14.96
C HIS A 18 7.65 1.88 16.06
N ALA A 19 7.82 3.19 16.00
CA ALA A 19 6.97 4.08 16.78
C ALA A 19 5.62 4.21 16.07
N GLU A 20 4.73 3.23 16.26
CA GLU A 20 3.30 3.42 16.03
C GLU A 20 2.81 4.44 17.07
N GLU A 21 3.02 5.73 16.81
CA GLU A 21 2.42 6.79 17.62
C GLU A 21 0.90 6.75 17.38
N GLU A 22 0.13 6.59 18.46
CA GLU A 22 -1.33 6.61 18.41
C GLU A 22 -1.80 7.97 17.89
N GLU A 23 -2.14 8.04 16.60
CA GLU A 23 -2.49 9.30 15.94
C GLU A 23 -3.91 9.74 16.35
N GLU A 24 -4.02 10.90 16.98
CA GLU A 24 -5.31 11.57 17.21
C GLU A 24 -5.88 12.10 15.89
N CYS A 25 -7.17 11.83 15.67
CA CYS A 25 -7.84 12.17 14.43
C CYS A 25 -9.19 12.87 14.65
N GLY A 26 -9.35 13.99 13.95
CA GLY A 26 -10.62 14.67 13.80
C GLY A 26 -11.04 15.54 14.99
N PRO A 27 -12.26 16.10 14.96
CA PRO A 27 -12.65 17.19 15.86
C PRO A 27 -12.85 16.72 17.30
N PHE A 28 -12.96 15.40 17.49
CA PHE A 28 -13.11 14.75 18.80
C PHE A 28 -11.83 14.05 19.25
N LYS A 29 -10.69 14.27 18.57
CA LYS A 29 -9.40 13.64 18.91
C LYS A 29 -9.53 12.12 19.10
N ARG A 30 -10.21 11.46 18.15
CA ARG A 30 -10.42 10.02 18.24
C ARG A 30 -9.12 9.31 17.88
N ILE A 31 -8.77 8.30 18.64
CA ILE A 31 -7.62 7.45 18.33
C ILE A 31 -8.06 6.46 17.24
N CYS A 32 -7.34 6.46 16.12
CA CYS A 32 -7.57 5.49 15.06
C CYS A 32 -7.08 4.10 15.48
N ARG A 33 -7.69 3.05 14.93
CA ARG A 33 -7.22 1.68 15.16
C ARG A 33 -5.88 1.46 14.49
N LYS A 34 -5.16 0.40 14.89
CA LYS A 34 -3.87 0.03 14.29
C LYS A 34 -3.94 -0.25 12.79
N ASP A 35 -5.08 -0.72 12.31
CA ASP A 35 -5.36 -0.98 10.90
C ASP A 35 -5.94 0.25 10.17
N GLN A 36 -5.86 1.43 10.78
CA GLN A 36 -6.41 2.69 10.28
C GLN A 36 -5.37 3.81 10.30
N PHE A 37 -5.60 4.83 9.47
CA PHE A 37 -4.85 6.07 9.41
C PHE A 37 -5.79 7.27 9.51
N CYS A 38 -5.27 8.42 9.93
CA CYS A 38 -6.06 9.65 9.93
C CYS A 38 -6.05 10.33 8.56
N TYR A 39 -7.16 10.25 7.84
CA TYR A 39 -7.34 11.00 6.58
C TYR A 39 -7.80 12.42 6.86
N ARG A 40 -6.99 13.42 6.48
CA ARG A 40 -7.33 14.86 6.58
C ARG A 40 -7.55 15.44 5.18
N PRO A 41 -8.81 15.63 4.72
CA PRO A 41 -9.09 16.16 3.39
C PRO A 41 -8.62 17.61 3.21
N THR A 42 -8.57 18.37 4.31
CA THR A 42 -8.16 19.78 4.33
C THR A 42 -7.16 20.02 5.47
N PRO A 43 -5.86 19.73 5.27
CA PRO A 43 -4.86 19.80 6.33
C PRO A 43 -4.54 21.23 6.81
N ASN A 44 -5.02 22.27 6.12
CA ASN A 44 -4.77 23.68 6.44
C ASN A 44 -5.97 24.39 7.11
N LEU A 45 -6.91 23.64 7.69
CA LEU A 45 -7.97 24.23 8.52
C LEU A 45 -7.54 24.21 9.99
N ASP A 46 -7.89 25.28 10.71
CA ASP A 46 -7.72 25.36 12.17
C ASP A 46 -8.57 24.30 12.93
N PHE A 47 -9.55 23.71 12.25
CA PHE A 47 -10.36 22.60 12.74
C PHE A 47 -9.90 21.29 12.10
N ASP A 48 -9.45 20.34 12.91
CA ASP A 48 -9.14 18.99 12.44
C ASP A 48 -10.44 18.27 12.04
N LEU A 49 -10.68 18.15 10.74
CA LEU A 49 -11.80 17.38 10.16
C LEU A 49 -11.36 15.96 9.76
N GLY A 50 -10.26 15.48 10.34
CA GLY A 50 -9.75 14.14 10.14
C GLY A 50 -10.79 13.06 10.40
N ASN A 51 -10.71 11.98 9.63
CA ASN A 51 -11.48 10.77 9.85
C ASN A 51 -10.58 9.54 9.77
N CYS A 52 -10.83 8.56 10.64
CA CYS A 52 -10.10 7.30 10.60
C CYS A 52 -10.56 6.48 9.39
N MET A 53 -9.63 6.17 8.51
CA MET A 53 -9.85 5.36 7.30
C MET A 53 -8.98 4.12 7.34
N ASN A 54 -9.45 3.04 6.72
CA ASN A 54 -8.67 1.81 6.60
C ASN A 54 -7.59 1.99 5.53
N TYR A 55 -6.42 1.41 5.76
CA TYR A 55 -5.37 1.35 4.76
C TYR A 55 -5.77 0.55 3.50
N MET A 56 -5.10 0.83 2.38
CA MET A 56 -5.25 0.10 1.13
C MET A 56 -4.57 -1.27 1.20
N LYS A 57 -5.28 -2.32 0.80
CA LYS A 57 -4.79 -3.70 0.79
C LYS A 57 -3.97 -3.99 -0.47
N LYS A 58 -3.18 -5.07 -0.45
CA LYS A 58 -2.40 -5.55 -1.60
C LYS A 58 -3.27 -5.62 -2.88
N GLY A 59 -2.71 -5.14 -4.00
CA GLY A 59 -3.38 -5.08 -5.29
C GLY A 59 -4.35 -3.90 -5.47
N SER A 60 -4.66 -3.16 -4.40
CA SER A 60 -5.50 -1.95 -4.48
C SER A 60 -4.71 -0.78 -5.06
N LEU A 61 -5.43 0.15 -5.70
CA LEU A 61 -4.86 1.44 -6.10
C LEU A 61 -4.46 2.26 -4.86
N CYS A 62 -3.36 2.98 -4.97
CA CYS A 62 -2.84 3.82 -3.89
C CYS A 62 -2.48 5.23 -4.39
N PHE A 63 -2.64 6.19 -3.50
CA PHE A 63 -2.38 7.62 -3.73
C PHE A 63 -1.82 8.22 -2.44
N ASP A 64 -1.28 9.44 -2.49
CA ASP A 64 -0.70 10.09 -1.31
C ASP A 64 -1.73 10.27 -0.18
N SER A 65 -3.03 10.40 -0.52
CA SER A 65 -4.15 10.46 0.42
C SER A 65 -4.68 9.09 0.88
N LEU A 66 -4.30 8.01 0.21
CA LEU A 66 -4.81 6.66 0.39
C LEU A 66 -3.63 5.68 0.48
N PRO A 67 -2.92 5.66 1.63
CA PRO A 67 -1.73 4.86 1.83
C PRO A 67 -2.03 3.37 1.91
N CYS A 68 -1.01 2.57 1.58
CA CYS A 68 -1.04 1.11 1.71
C CYS A 68 -0.90 0.67 3.16
N GLU A 69 -1.44 -0.50 3.47
CA GLU A 69 -1.30 -1.13 4.78
C GLU A 69 0.15 -1.52 5.01
N PRO A 70 0.80 -1.08 6.10
CA PRO A 70 2.15 -1.55 6.41
C PRO A 70 2.22 -3.09 6.47
N PRO A 71 3.23 -3.74 5.88
CA PRO A 71 4.45 -3.19 5.29
C PRO A 71 4.40 -2.97 3.76
N LEU A 72 3.23 -2.91 3.15
CA LEU A 72 3.07 -2.76 1.70
C LEU A 72 3.58 -1.41 1.21
N GLU A 73 4.12 -1.40 -0.01
CA GLU A 73 4.60 -0.18 -0.68
C GLU A 73 3.70 0.20 -1.85
N CYS A 74 3.47 1.50 -2.01
CA CYS A 74 2.75 2.05 -3.15
C CYS A 74 3.71 2.18 -4.35
N LYS A 75 3.66 1.22 -5.29
CA LYS A 75 4.56 1.19 -6.47
C LYS A 75 3.82 1.48 -7.76
N GLU A 76 4.48 2.22 -8.64
CA GLU A 76 4.00 2.44 -10.01
C GLU A 76 4.16 1.17 -10.85
N GLN A 77 3.05 0.63 -11.35
CA GLN A 77 3.05 -0.38 -12.39
C GLN A 77 2.89 0.28 -13.76
N LYS A 78 3.84 -0.02 -14.65
CA LYS A 78 3.80 0.41 -16.04
C LYS A 78 3.07 -0.66 -16.84
N SER A 79 1.84 -0.36 -17.26
CA SER A 79 1.24 -1.03 -18.41
C SER A 79 1.50 -0.18 -19.64
N ALA A 80 1.48 -0.78 -20.84
CA ALA A 80 1.89 -0.18 -22.11
C ALA A 80 1.24 1.19 -22.42
N PHE A 81 0.12 1.53 -21.76
CA PHE A 81 -0.63 2.78 -22.00
C PHE A 81 -1.05 3.53 -20.72
N ILE A 82 -0.88 2.95 -19.53
CA ILE A 82 -1.41 3.52 -18.28
C ILE A 82 -0.38 3.37 -17.16
N ARG A 83 -0.15 4.46 -16.42
CA ARG A 83 0.63 4.47 -15.19
C ARG A 83 -0.35 4.43 -14.01
N ILE A 84 -0.39 3.30 -13.31
CA ILE A 84 -1.18 3.16 -12.09
C ILE A 84 -0.24 2.89 -10.92
N LYS A 85 -0.57 3.40 -9.74
CA LYS A 85 0.13 3.03 -8.51
C LYS A 85 -0.73 2.04 -7.74
N ILE A 86 -0.14 0.92 -7.32
CA ILE A 86 -0.83 -0.09 -6.51
C ILE A 86 0.00 -0.51 -5.31
N CYS A 87 -0.67 -1.02 -4.28
CA CYS A 87 -0.03 -1.59 -3.10
C CYS A 87 0.54 -2.97 -3.39
N VAL A 88 1.84 -3.15 -3.18
CA VAL A 88 2.54 -4.42 -3.39
C VAL A 88 3.47 -4.73 -2.23
N ASP A 89 3.80 -6.01 -2.07
CA ASP A 89 4.84 -6.39 -1.13
C ASP A 89 6.19 -5.84 -1.61
N PRO A 90 6.99 -5.22 -0.72
CA PRO A 90 8.28 -4.64 -1.09
C PRO A 90 9.24 -5.68 -1.71
N THR A 91 9.15 -6.92 -1.24
CA THR A 91 9.97 -8.07 -1.66
C THR A 91 9.53 -8.70 -2.98
N GLU A 92 8.32 -8.44 -3.47
CA GLU A 92 7.80 -8.99 -4.74
C GLU A 92 8.21 -8.15 -5.96
N SER A 93 9.31 -7.39 -5.87
CA SER A 93 9.75 -6.55 -6.99
C SER A 93 10.16 -7.41 -8.19
N THR A 94 9.32 -7.34 -9.24
CA THR A 94 9.58 -7.71 -10.64
C THR A 94 9.17 -9.12 -11.06
N VAL A 95 7.87 -9.40 -11.06
CA VAL A 95 7.29 -10.08 -12.22
C VAL A 95 6.47 -9.03 -12.95
N SER A 96 7.08 -8.39 -13.95
CA SER A 96 6.26 -7.80 -15.01
C SER A 96 5.38 -8.94 -15.51
N PRO A 97 4.05 -8.82 -15.53
CA PRO A 97 3.25 -9.77 -16.28
C PRO A 97 3.62 -9.51 -17.75
N THR A 98 4.59 -10.27 -18.25
CA THR A 98 4.66 -10.50 -19.69
C THR A 98 3.33 -11.16 -20.00
N PHE A 99 2.41 -10.36 -20.54
CA PHE A 99 1.30 -10.89 -21.31
C PHE A 99 1.93 -11.58 -22.52
N SER A 100 2.47 -12.79 -22.30
CA SER A 100 2.72 -13.74 -23.37
C SER A 100 1.35 -14.24 -23.76
N THR A 101 0.68 -13.48 -24.62
CA THR A 101 -0.22 -14.09 -25.59
C THR A 101 0.64 -14.96 -26.51
N ASP A 102 1.06 -16.12 -26.02
CA ASP A 102 1.22 -17.29 -26.88
C ASP A 102 -0.22 -17.72 -27.17
N ILE A 103 -0.81 -17.05 -28.15
CA ILE A 103 -1.93 -17.61 -28.89
C ILE A 103 -1.25 -18.62 -29.82
N THR A 104 -1.01 -19.83 -29.30
CA THR A 104 -0.88 -20.99 -30.17
C THR A 104 -2.26 -21.23 -30.78
N ASP A 105 -2.28 -21.25 -32.10
CA ASP A 105 -3.42 -21.36 -33.02
C ASP A 105 -4.16 -22.73 -32.94
N GLU A 106 -4.29 -23.31 -31.73
CA GLU A 106 -4.91 -24.63 -31.52
C GLU A 106 -5.67 -24.65 -30.19
N ASP A 107 -6.78 -23.93 -30.08
CA ASP A 107 -7.95 -24.41 -29.31
C ASP A 107 -9.22 -23.61 -29.65
N ILE A 108 -9.55 -23.55 -30.94
CA ILE A 108 -10.95 -23.40 -31.34
C ILE A 108 -11.57 -24.78 -31.13
N THR A 109 -12.23 -25.00 -29.99
CA THR A 109 -13.53 -25.68 -29.85
C THR A 109 -13.73 -26.02 -28.38
N ASN A 110 -14.50 -25.20 -27.65
CA ASN A 110 -15.49 -25.64 -26.65
C ASN A 110 -16.03 -24.41 -25.92
N ALA A 111 -17.01 -23.74 -26.54
CA ALA A 111 -17.87 -22.80 -25.83
C ALA A 111 -18.98 -23.59 -25.12
N PRO A 112 -19.17 -23.47 -23.80
CA PRO A 112 -20.41 -23.90 -23.16
C PRO A 112 -21.53 -22.89 -23.46
N GLU A 113 -22.63 -23.40 -24.00
CA GLU A 113 -23.89 -22.68 -24.28
C GLU A 113 -24.39 -21.90 -23.05
N PHE A 114 -24.72 -20.62 -23.26
CA PHE A 114 -25.61 -19.86 -22.37
C PHE A 114 -27.08 -20.10 -22.79
N ARG A 115 -27.81 -20.89 -22.00
CA ARG A 115 -29.28 -20.92 -21.86
C ARG A 115 -29.56 -21.20 -20.38
N LYS A 116 -30.36 -20.46 -19.62
CA LYS A 116 -31.60 -19.73 -19.89
C LYS A 116 -31.68 -18.46 -19.04
#